data_AF-A0A7Y0NPA7-F1
#
_entry.id   AF-A0A7Y0NPA7-F1
#
_cell.length_a   1.000
_cell.length_b   1.000
_cell.length_c   1.000
_cell.angle_alpha   90.00
_cell.angle_beta   90.00
_cell.angle_gamma   90.00
#
_symmetry.space_group_name_H-M   'P 1'
#
loop_
_entity.id
_entity.type
_entity.pdbx_description
1 polymer ?
#
loop_
_entity_poly.entity_id
_entity_poly.type
_entity_poly.pdbx_seq_one_letter_code
_entity_poly.pdbx_strand_id
1 'polypeptide(L)'
;MKITLDAKSLLLGFLGAGLMFTAISFKNGQDQTGRRYHTEVNANNMVVILDSETGNYIVAPSIPLNGKVQWIKGEFNKTFNTAIDNRKEPK
;
A
#
# COMPACT_ATOMS: atom_id res chain seq x y z
N MET A 1 -52.54 3.62 12.74
CA MET A 1 -51.73 4.46 11.84
C MET A 1 -51.49 3.68 10.54
N LYS A 2 -51.81 4.25 9.37
CA LYS A 2 -51.39 3.70 8.08
C LYS A 2 -50.24 4.58 7.57
N ILE A 3 -49.03 4.03 7.50
CA ILE A 3 -47.88 4.71 6.91
C ILE A 3 -48.10 4.69 5.41
N THR A 4 -48.57 5.79 4.84
CA THR A 4 -48.59 6.00 3.39
C THR A 4 -47.16 6.27 2.94
N LEU A 5 -46.49 5.21 2.52
CA LEU A 5 -45.14 5.28 1.97
C LEU A 5 -45.26 5.82 0.53
N ASP A 6 -44.99 7.12 0.33
CA ASP A 6 -44.91 7.66 -1.02
C ASP A 6 -43.64 7.12 -1.69
N ALA A 7 -43.84 6.17 -2.61
CA ALA A 7 -42.77 5.51 -3.34
C ALA A 7 -41.86 6.50 -4.08
N LYS A 8 -42.36 7.69 -4.45
CA LYS A 8 -41.56 8.74 -5.08
C LYS A 8 -40.54 9.33 -4.11
N SER A 9 -40.95 9.64 -2.88
CA SER A 9 -40.05 10.13 -1.84
C SER A 9 -39.02 9.07 -1.42
N LEU A 10 -39.43 7.80 -1.41
CA LEU A 10 -38.53 6.68 -1.10
C LEU A 10 -37.46 6.49 -2.18
N LEU A 11 -37.84 6.59 -3.45
CA LEU A 11 -36.90 6.55 -4.58
C LEU A 11 -35.92 7.73 -4.56
N LEU A 12 -36.41 8.94 -4.23
CA LEU A 12 -35.56 10.13 -4.12
C LEU A 12 -34.53 9.99 -2.98
N GLY A 13 -34.96 9.47 -1.83
CA GLY A 13 -34.06 9.17 -0.70
C GLY A 13 -33.05 8.07 -1.02
N PHE A 14 -33.48 7.02 -1.73
CA PHE A 14 -32.59 5.94 -2.17
C PHE A 14 -31.52 6.45 -3.15
N LEU A 15 -31.90 7.30 -4.12
CA LEU A 15 -30.96 7.88 -5.08
C LEU A 15 -29.92 8.77 -4.37
N GLY A 16 -30.36 9.60 -3.43
CA GLY A 16 -29.49 10.47 -2.64
C GLY A 16 -28.50 9.68 -1.78
N ALA A 17 -28.96 8.64 -1.08
CA ALA A 17 -28.10 7.76 -0.30
C ALA A 17 -27.12 6.98 -1.19
N GLY A 18 -27.58 6.44 -2.32
CA GLY A 18 -26.75 5.69 -3.26
C GLY A 18 -25.58 6.50 -3.81
N LEU A 19 -25.80 7.77 -4.16
CA LEU A 19 -24.74 8.68 -4.63
C LEU A 19 -23.70 8.99 -3.54
N MET A 20 -24.08 9.03 -2.26
CA MET A 20 -23.12 9.18 -1.17
C MET A 20 -22.25 7.93 -0.99
N PHE A 21 -22.83 6.73 -1.12
CA PHE A 21 -22.07 5.47 -1.03
C PHE A 21 -21.04 5.31 -2.18
N THR A 22 -21.38 5.76 -3.39
CA THR A 22 -20.43 5.72 -4.51
C THR A 22 -19.30 6.72 -4.32
N ALA A 23 -19.59 7.96 -3.95
CA ALA A 23 -18.58 9.00 -3.72
C ALA A 23 -17.57 8.63 -2.61
N ILE A 24 -18.04 7.98 -1.54
CA ILE A 24 -17.17 7.55 -0.43
C ILE A 24 -16.35 6.30 -0.82
N SER A 25 -16.91 5.38 -1.62
CA SER A 25 -16.20 4.18 -2.08
C SER A 25 -14.98 4.49 -2.96
N PHE A 26 -15.07 5.50 -3.83
CA PHE A 26 -13.93 5.87 -4.70
C PHE A 26 -12.78 6.54 -3.94
N LYS A 27 -13.05 7.21 -2.81
CA LYS A 27 -12.01 7.88 -2.01
C LYS A 27 -11.06 6.90 -1.33
N ASN A 28 -11.52 5.70 -0.98
CA ASN A 28 -10.69 4.70 -0.28
C ASN A 28 -9.73 3.93 -1.19
N GLY A 29 -9.91 4.00 -2.52
CA GLY A 29 -9.02 3.34 -3.49
C GLY A 29 -7.85 4.21 -3.98
N GLN A 30 -7.85 5.51 -3.65
CA GLN A 30 -6.95 6.49 -4.27
C GLN A 30 -5.66 6.77 -3.46
N ASP A 31 -5.42 6.04 -2.37
CA ASP A 31 -4.35 6.40 -1.41
C ASP A 31 -3.04 5.60 -1.59
N GLN A 32 -2.88 4.81 -2.66
CA GLN A 32 -1.69 3.97 -2.87
C GLN A 32 -1.10 3.98 -4.29
N THR A 33 -1.82 4.47 -5.31
CA THR A 33 -1.40 4.35 -6.73
C THR A 33 -0.55 5.50 -7.26
N GLY A 34 -0.11 6.44 -6.41
CA GLY A 34 0.72 7.57 -6.83
C GLY A 34 1.61 8.17 -5.74
N ARG A 35 1.85 7.45 -4.64
CA ARG A 35 2.75 7.93 -3.58
C ARG A 35 4.18 7.55 -3.92
N ARG A 36 5.08 8.53 -3.97
CA ARG A 36 6.52 8.34 -4.21
C ARG A 36 7.13 7.25 -3.32
N TYR A 37 6.71 7.19 -2.06
CA TYR A 37 7.20 6.21 -1.10
C TYR A 37 6.16 5.11 -0.87
N HIS A 38 6.56 3.87 -1.12
CA HIS A 38 5.77 2.68 -0.82
C HIS A 38 6.35 1.97 0.40
N THR A 39 5.50 1.58 1.35
CA THR A 39 5.90 0.85 2.54
C THR A 39 5.27 -0.53 2.52
N GLU A 40 6.09 -1.55 2.67
CA GLU A 40 5.68 -2.96 2.75
C GLU A 40 6.19 -3.57 4.05
N VAL A 41 5.33 -4.34 4.72
CA VAL A 41 5.66 -5.04 5.96
C VAL A 41 5.38 -6.52 5.77
N ASN A 42 6.40 -7.35 5.90
CA ASN A 42 6.27 -8.79 5.80
C ASN A 42 5.76 -9.40 7.13
N ALA A 43 5.15 -10.59 7.06
CA ALA A 43 4.77 -11.41 8.22
C ALA A 43 5.90 -11.65 9.23
N ASN A 44 7.16 -11.59 8.79
CA ASN A 44 8.33 -11.68 9.67
C ASN A 44 8.69 -10.35 10.36
N ASN A 45 7.85 -9.30 10.31
CA ASN A 45 8.11 -7.95 10.83
C ASN A 45 9.27 -7.21 10.13
N MET A 46 9.69 -7.66 8.95
CA MET A 46 10.61 -6.89 8.12
C MET A 46 9.85 -5.73 7.47
N VAL A 47 10.39 -4.52 7.59
CA VAL A 47 9.81 -3.31 6.98
C VAL A 47 10.69 -2.88 5.82
N VAL A 48 10.08 -2.63 4.65
CA VAL A 48 10.76 -2.06 3.47
C VAL A 48 10.04 -0.79 3.06
N ILE A 49 10.80 0.29 2.86
CA ILE A 49 10.28 1.53 2.28
C ILE A 49 11.04 1.78 0.97
N LEU A 50 10.31 1.84 -0.14
CA LEU A 50 10.82 2.03 -1.50
C LEU A 50 10.43 3.42 -2.03
N ASP A 51 11.40 4.17 -2.55
CA ASP A 51 11.17 5.34 -3.38
C ASP A 51 10.98 4.89 -4.84
N SER A 52 9.75 4.89 -5.32
CA SER A 52 9.40 4.43 -6.68
C SER A 52 9.95 5.33 -7.79
N GLU A 53 10.34 6.58 -7.51
CA GLU A 53 10.94 7.46 -8.50
C GLU A 53 12.42 7.11 -8.75
N THR A 54 13.14 6.72 -7.70
CA THR A 54 14.59 6.52 -7.77
C THR A 54 15.03 5.07 -7.64
N GLY A 55 14.14 4.18 -7.18
CA GLY A 55 14.47 2.80 -6.83
C GLY A 55 15.32 2.67 -5.55
N ASN A 56 15.56 3.76 -4.81
CA ASN A 56 16.21 3.70 -3.50
C ASN A 56 15.26 3.06 -2.48
N TYR A 57 15.81 2.27 -1.55
CA TYR A 57 15.02 1.72 -0.47
C TYR A 57 15.76 1.78 0.87
N ILE A 58 14.98 1.70 1.95
CA ILE A 58 15.48 1.40 3.29
C ILE A 58 14.76 0.16 3.82
N VAL A 59 15.50 -0.74 4.46
CA VAL A 59 14.97 -1.96 5.07
C VAL A 59 15.34 -2.02 6.55
N ALA A 60 14.36 -2.36 7.38
CA ALA A 60 14.58 -2.76 8.76
C ALA A 60 14.38 -4.28 8.85
N PRO A 61 15.46 -5.06 9.09
CA PRO A 61 15.34 -6.50 9.29
C PRO A 61 14.61 -6.78 10.60
N SER A 62 13.97 -7.96 10.65
CA SER A 62 13.15 -8.39 11.78
C SER A 62 13.93 -8.58 13.07
N ILE A 63 15.21 -8.93 12.97
CA ILE A 63 16.09 -9.16 14.10
C ILE A 63 16.89 -7.87 14.34
N PRO A 64 16.64 -7.16 15.46
CA PRO A 64 17.43 -5.98 15.80
C PRO A 64 18.87 -6.40 16.12
N LEU A 65 19.85 -5.83 15.42
CA LEU A 65 21.25 -5.94 15.84
C LEU A 65 21.43 -5.15 17.14
N ASN A 66 21.97 -5.79 18.18
CA ASN A 66 22.28 -5.17 19.47
C ASN A 66 21.08 -4.48 20.15
N GLY A 67 19.87 -5.03 19.97
CA GLY A 67 18.63 -4.49 20.57
C GLY A 67 18.14 -3.17 19.97
N LYS A 68 18.74 -2.72 18.85
CA LYS A 68 18.30 -1.54 18.11
C LYS A 68 17.83 -1.94 16.71
N VAL A 69 16.75 -1.31 16.24
CA VAL A 69 16.31 -1.46 14.85
C VAL A 69 17.34 -0.76 13.95
N GLN A 70 18.01 -1.54 13.10
CA GLN A 70 18.99 -1.01 12.15
C GLN A 70 18.32 -0.79 10.79
N TRP A 71 18.35 0.44 10.29
CA TRP A 71 17.91 0.74 8.93
C TRP A 71 19.08 0.57 7.97
N ILE A 72 18.88 -0.27 6.96
CA ILE A 72 19.86 -0.54 5.91
C ILE A 72 19.37 0.16 4.65
N LYS A 73 20.19 1.04 4.07
CA LYS A 73 19.90 1.72 2.80
C LYS A 73 20.42 0.90 1.62
N GLY A 74 19.67 0.88 0.53
CA GLY A 74 20.08 0.25 -0.73
C GLY A 74 19.48 0.91 -1.97
N GLU A 75 19.96 0.48 -3.12
CA GLU A 75 19.42 0.81 -4.44
C GLU A 75 18.93 -0.48 -5.10
N PHE A 76 17.65 -0.51 -5.47
CA PHE A 76 16.99 -1.72 -5.98
C PHE A 76 17.75 -2.32 -7.16
N ASN A 77 18.07 -1.51 -8.18
CA ASN A 77 18.73 -1.99 -9.40
C ASN A 77 20.12 -2.59 -9.12
N LYS A 78 20.91 -1.97 -8.23
CA LYS A 78 22.23 -2.50 -7.84
C LYS A 78 22.08 -3.83 -7.11
N THR A 79 21.22 -3.87 -6.09
CA THR A 79 20.97 -5.09 -5.32
C THR A 79 20.41 -6.21 -6.19
N PHE A 80 19.52 -5.89 -7.13
CA PHE A 80 18.93 -6.85 -8.07
C PHE A 80 19.97 -7.44 -9.02
N ASN A 81 20.83 -6.59 -9.62
CA ASN A 81 21.91 -7.05 -10.48
C ASN A 81 22.90 -7.93 -9.72
N THR A 82 23.30 -7.54 -8.51
CA THR A 82 24.14 -8.38 -7.64
C THR A 82 23.48 -9.73 -7.34
N ALA A 83 22.15 -9.76 -7.10
CA ALA A 83 21.44 -11.00 -6.87
C ALA A 83 21.40 -11.90 -8.12
N ILE A 84 21.29 -11.33 -9.32
CA ILE A 84 21.39 -12.08 -10.58
C ILE A 84 22.79 -12.63 -10.78
N ASP A 85 23.82 -11.82 -10.56
CA ASP A 85 25.21 -12.24 -10.78
C ASP A 85 25.66 -13.29 -9.77
N ASN A 86 25.25 -13.19 -8.51
CA ASN A 86 25.52 -14.21 -7.50
C ASN A 86 24.81 -15.56 -7.78
N ARG A 87 23.75 -15.57 -8.60
CA ARG A 87 23.09 -16.81 -9.05
C ARG A 87 23.81 -17.48 -10.22
N LYS A 88 24.67 -16.77 -10.94
CA LYS A 88 25.53 -17.38 -11.95
C LYS A 88 26.68 -18.00 -11.17
N GLU A 89 26.63 -19.31 -10.96
CA GLU A 89 27.75 -20.03 -10.34
C GLU A 89 29.07 -19.66 -11.04
N PRO A 90 30.18 -19.49 -10.29
CA PRO A 90 31.48 -19.36 -10.90
C PRO A 90 31.74 -20.65 -11.70
N LYS A 91 31.85 -20.52 -13.02
CA LYS A 91 32.30 -21.59 -13.92
C LYS A 91 33.70 -22.08 -13.55
#